data_AF-A0A517YK72-F1
#
_entry.id   AF-A0A517YK72-F1
#
_cell.length_a   1.000
_cell.length_b   1.000
_cell.length_c   1.000
_cell.angle_alpha   90.00
_cell.angle_beta   90.00
_cell.angle_gamma   90.00
#
_symmetry.space_group_name_H-M   'P 1'
#
loop_
_entity.id
_entity.type
_entity.pdbx_description
1 polymer ?
#
loop_
_entity_poly.entity_id
_entity_poly.type
_entity_poly.pdbx_seq_one_letter_code
_entity_poly.pdbx_strand_id
1 'polypeptide(L)'
;MVIALVETQMKIARGLTMHGLIAGVAIALGVPLIVINLAPMNEWMPWVVVCSAAITGAGIIITTLAVVIVSYLRTSRCLMKILERNRAA
;
A
#
# COMPACT_ATOMS: atom_id res chain seq x y z
N MET A 1 27.32 -5.18 5.25
CA MET A 1 26.32 -4.39 6.01
C MET A 1 25.28 -3.72 5.12
N VAL A 2 25.67 -2.99 4.06
CA VAL A 2 24.72 -2.23 3.21
C VAL A 2 23.78 -3.13 2.40
N ILE A 3 24.28 -4.24 1.84
CA ILE A 3 23.46 -5.21 1.09
C ILE A 3 22.38 -5.85 1.99
N ALA A 4 22.74 -6.23 3.21
CA ALA A 4 21.81 -6.78 4.20
C ALA A 4 20.72 -5.75 4.59
N LEU A 5 21.08 -4.47 4.69
CA LEU A 5 20.11 -3.40 4.95
C LEU A 5 19.10 -3.25 3.80
N VAL A 6 19.56 -3.30 2.54
CA VAL A 6 18.69 -3.24 1.35
C VAL A 6 17.74 -4.44 1.30
N GLU A 7 18.25 -5.64 1.58
CA GLU A 7 17.43 -6.85 1.58
C GLU A 7 16.34 -6.79 2.65
N THR A 8 16.68 -6.25 3.83
CA THR A 8 15.71 -6.05 4.93
C THR A 8 14.66 -5.01 4.57
N GLN A 9 15.06 -3.89 3.95
CA GLN A 9 14.14 -2.86 3.45
C GLN A 9 13.21 -3.40 2.36
N MET A 10 13.71 -4.25 1.45
CA MET A 10 12.85 -4.90 0.44
C MET A 10 11.84 -5.86 1.07
N LYS A 11 12.23 -6.62 2.11
CA LYS A 11 11.31 -7.51 2.84
C LYS A 11 10.22 -6.70 3.56
N ILE A 12 10.60 -5.62 4.26
CA ILE A 12 9.65 -4.73 4.95
C ILE A 12 8.71 -4.06 3.94
N ALA A 13 9.25 -3.53 2.85
CA ALA A 13 8.47 -2.87 1.81
C ALA A 13 7.45 -3.83 1.20
N ARG A 14 7.84 -5.06 0.83
CA ARG A 14 6.92 -6.10 0.34
C ARG A 14 5.84 -6.45 1.37
N GLY A 15 6.23 -6.57 2.64
CA GLY A 15 5.29 -6.79 3.73
C GLY A 15 4.27 -5.67 3.86
N LEU A 16 4.71 -4.41 3.74
CA LEU A 16 3.86 -3.23 3.78
C LEU A 16 2.90 -3.18 2.59
N THR A 17 3.37 -3.48 1.37
CA THR A 17 2.49 -3.53 0.18
C THR A 17 1.44 -4.63 0.32
N MET A 18 1.81 -5.80 0.84
CA MET A 18 0.87 -6.90 1.05
C MET A 18 -0.19 -6.54 2.08
N HIS A 19 0.18 -5.90 3.20
CA HIS A 19 -0.78 -5.41 4.18
C HIS A 19 -1.68 -4.30 3.62
N GLY A 20 -1.13 -3.38 2.82
CA GLY A 20 -1.90 -2.34 2.13
C GLY A 20 -2.93 -2.91 1.16
N LEU A 21 -2.55 -3.95 0.41
CA LEU A 21 -3.44 -4.67 -0.49
C LEU A 21 -4.58 -5.37 0.29
N ILE A 22 -4.23 -6.12 1.34
CA ILE A 22 -5.22 -6.83 2.17
C ILE A 22 -6.19 -5.83 2.80
N ALA A 23 -5.69 -4.75 3.38
CA ALA A 23 -6.52 -3.71 3.99
C ALA A 23 -7.43 -3.01 2.95
N GLY A 24 -6.89 -2.65 1.79
CA GLY A 24 -7.65 -2.04 0.70
C GLY A 24 -8.78 -2.93 0.19
N VAL A 25 -8.50 -4.22 -0.02
CA VAL A 25 -9.50 -5.22 -0.46
C VAL A 25 -10.55 -5.47 0.62
N ALA A 26 -10.13 -5.60 1.88
CA ALA A 26 -11.04 -5.80 3.01
C ALA A 26 -12.03 -4.63 3.17
N ILE A 27 -11.57 -3.39 2.97
CA ILE A 27 -12.45 -2.21 3.04
C ILE A 27 -13.37 -2.14 1.82
N ALA A 28 -12.83 -2.38 0.61
CA ALA A 28 -13.60 -2.33 -0.63
C ALA A 28 -14.75 -3.36 -0.68
N LEU A 29 -14.57 -4.54 -0.07
CA LEU A 29 -15.56 -5.62 -0.08
C LEU A 29 -16.34 -5.74 1.23
N GLY A 30 -15.67 -5.56 2.37
CA GLY A 30 -16.26 -5.75 3.69
C GLY A 30 -17.28 -4.68 4.05
N VAL A 31 -17.00 -3.40 3.74
CA VAL A 31 -17.91 -2.30 4.05
C VAL A 31 -19.24 -2.42 3.28
N PRO A 32 -19.24 -2.69 1.96
CA PRO A 32 -20.48 -2.93 1.22
C PRO A 32 -21.26 -4.14 1.72
N LEU A 33 -20.61 -5.26 2.03
CA LEU A 33 -21.26 -6.48 2.52
C LEU A 33 -22.00 -6.26 3.85
N ILE A 34 -21.40 -5.51 4.79
CA ILE A 34 -22.01 -5.18 6.08
C ILE A 34 -23.24 -4.30 5.85
N VAL A 35 -23.11 -3.26 5.01
CA VAL A 35 -24.20 -2.33 4.76
C VAL A 35 -25.36 -3.00 4.04
N ILE A 36 -25.10 -3.84 3.03
CA ILE A 36 -26.12 -4.60 2.29
C ILE A 36 -26.94 -5.49 3.23
N ASN A 37 -26.32 -6.08 4.25
CA ASN A 37 -27.00 -7.03 5.15
C ASN A 37 -27.70 -6.39 6.36
N LEU A 38 -27.33 -5.17 6.78
CA LEU A 38 -27.74 -4.61 8.08
C LEU A 38 -28.53 -3.30 8.00
N ALA A 39 -28.54 -2.60 6.86
CA ALA A 39 -29.18 -1.29 6.77
C ALA A 39 -30.59 -1.36 6.14
N PRO A 40 -31.61 -0.67 6.71
CA PRO A 40 -32.89 -0.47 6.03
C PRO A 40 -32.66 0.38 4.77
N MET A 41 -32.96 -0.18 3.60
CA MET A 41 -32.53 0.35 2.30
C MET A 41 -33.54 1.32 1.68
N ASN A 42 -33.09 2.55 1.42
CA ASN A 42 -33.54 3.31 0.25
C ASN A 42 -32.65 2.91 -0.95
N GLU A 43 -33.21 2.78 -2.16
CA GLU A 43 -32.54 2.24 -3.36
C GLU A 43 -31.17 2.85 -3.70
N TRP A 44 -30.92 4.09 -3.25
CA TRP A 44 -29.71 4.87 -3.54
C TRP A 44 -28.56 4.62 -2.56
N MET A 45 -28.87 4.14 -1.35
CA MET A 45 -27.91 4.01 -0.26
C MET A 45 -26.83 2.92 -0.49
N PRO A 46 -27.15 1.73 -1.05
CA PRO A 46 -26.15 0.72 -1.38
C PRO A 46 -25.09 1.23 -2.36
N TRP A 47 -25.51 1.96 -3.39
CA TRP A 47 -24.60 2.47 -4.43
C TRP A 47 -23.62 3.50 -3.88
N VAL A 48 -24.07 4.40 -2.99
CA VAL A 48 -23.19 5.37 -2.33
C VAL A 48 -22.15 4.68 -1.45
N VAL A 49 -22.54 3.62 -0.74
CA VAL A 49 -21.62 2.84 0.08
C VAL A 49 -20.62 2.06 -0.75
N VAL A 50 -21.06 1.42 -1.84
CA VAL A 50 -20.16 0.71 -2.76
C VAL A 50 -19.14 1.67 -3.36
N CYS A 51 -19.57 2.84 -3.83
CA CYS A 51 -18.68 3.85 -4.42
C CYS A 51 -17.68 4.39 -3.40
N SER A 52 -18.12 4.75 -2.19
CA SER A 52 -17.22 5.26 -1.14
C SER A 52 -16.22 4.20 -0.68
N ALA A 53 -16.65 2.95 -0.47
CA ALA A 53 -15.77 1.85 -0.14
C ALA A 53 -14.74 1.56 -1.24
N ALA A 54 -15.14 1.62 -2.51
CA ALA A 54 -14.24 1.45 -3.63
C ALA A 54 -13.19 2.58 -3.70
N ILE A 55 -13.60 3.84 -3.51
CA ILE A 55 -12.70 5.01 -3.50
C ILE A 55 -11.69 4.88 -2.34
N THR A 56 -12.16 4.57 -1.13
CA THR A 56 -11.29 4.42 0.04
C THR A 56 -10.33 3.24 -0.11
N GLY A 57 -10.82 2.09 -0.58
CA GLY A 57 -9.99 0.91 -0.83
C GLY A 57 -8.92 1.18 -1.89
N ALA A 58 -9.28 1.81 -3.00
CA ALA A 58 -8.33 2.19 -4.05
C ALA A 58 -7.30 3.21 -3.54
N GLY A 59 -7.73 4.21 -2.76
CA GLY A 59 -6.83 5.21 -2.17
C GLY A 59 -5.77 4.60 -1.25
N ILE A 60 -6.15 3.61 -0.44
CA ILE A 60 -5.22 2.90 0.46
C ILE A 60 -4.18 2.12 -0.34
N ILE A 61 -4.58 1.41 -1.40
CA ILE A 61 -3.68 0.64 -2.27
C ILE A 61 -2.69 1.58 -2.98
N ILE A 62 -3.17 2.69 -3.55
CA ILE A 62 -2.33 3.66 -4.26
C ILE A 62 -1.32 4.28 -3.29
N THR A 63 -1.76 4.69 -2.09
CA THR A 63 -0.90 5.34 -1.09
C THR A 63 0.18 4.39 -0.59
N THR A 64 -0.17 3.14 -0.30
CA THR A 64 0.82 2.14 0.14
C THR A 64 1.83 1.82 -0.96
N LEU A 65 1.38 1.68 -2.22
CA LEU A 65 2.28 1.48 -3.35
C LEU A 65 3.25 2.66 -3.53
N ALA A 66 2.74 3.89 -3.43
CA ALA A 66 3.56 5.10 -3.56
C ALA A 66 4.65 5.17 -2.48
N VAL A 67 4.33 4.87 -1.22
CA VAL A 67 5.30 4.83 -0.12
C VAL A 67 6.41 3.81 -0.39
N VAL A 68 6.05 2.63 -0.92
CA VAL A 68 7.03 1.60 -1.28
C VAL A 68 7.95 2.06 -2.41
N ILE A 69 7.42 2.65 -3.48
CA ILE A 69 8.21 3.13 -4.62
C ILE A 69 9.18 4.24 -4.17
N VAL A 70 8.69 5.21 -3.40
CA VAL A 70 9.52 6.31 -2.89
C VAL A 70 10.64 5.79 -1.97
N SER A 71 10.31 4.86 -1.08
CA SER A 71 11.28 4.24 -0.17
C SER A 71 12.34 3.46 -0.95
N TYR A 72 11.94 2.73 -1.98
CA TYR A 72 12.86 2.01 -2.86
C TYR A 72 13.79 2.96 -3.63
N LEU A 73 13.25 4.01 -4.26
CA LEU A 73 14.04 5.01 -5.00
C LEU A 73 15.04 5.74 -4.08
N ARG A 74 14.65 6.04 -2.85
CA ARG A 74 15.54 6.67 -1.86
C ARG A 74 16.66 5.73 -1.44
N THR A 75 16.33 4.46 -1.20
CA THR A 75 17.29 3.41 -0.82
C THR A 75 18.28 3.13 -1.94
N SER A 76 17.80 3.02 -3.18
CA SER A 76 18.63 2.82 -4.38
C SER A 76 19.63 3.97 -4.59
N ARG A 77 19.18 5.22 -4.48
CA ARG A 77 20.08 6.38 -4.58
C ARG A 77 21.13 6.42 -3.47
N CYS A 78 20.76 6.00 -2.26
CA CYS A 78 21.70 5.91 -1.14
C CYS A 78 22.75 4.81 -1.38
N LEU A 79 22.32 3.64 -1.87
CA LEU A 79 23.21 2.53 -2.24
C LEU A 79 24.21 2.95 -3.32
N MET A 80 23.75 3.63 -4.37
CA MET A 80 24.59 4.08 -5.48
C MET A 80 25.71 5.01 -5.00
N LYS A 81 25.39 6.00 -4.14
CA LYS A 81 26.39 6.89 -3.54
C LYS A 81 27.41 6.15 -2.67
N ILE A 82 26.98 5.10 -1.95
CA ILE A 82 27.89 4.30 -1.12
C ILE A 82 28.82 3.45 -2.00
N LEU A 83 28.31 2.87 -3.07
CA LEU A 83 29.12 2.10 -4.02
C LEU A 83 30.15 2.99 -4.72
N GLU A 84 29.77 4.20 -5.13
CA GLU A 84 30.70 5.19 -5.70
C GLU A 84 31.83 5.54 -4.72
N ARG A 85 31.51 5.75 -3.44
CA ARG A 85 32.52 6.05 -2.40
C ARG A 85 33.50 4.91 -2.16
N ASN A 86 33.04 3.66 -2.18
CA ASN A 86 33.92 2.49 -2.00
C ASN A 86 34.75 2.17 -3.25
N ARG A 87 34.36 2.66 -4.43
CA ARG A 87 35.14 2.48 -5.66
C ARG A 87 36.29 3.49 -5.79
N ALA A 88 36.19 4.63 -5.08
CA ALA A 88 37.18 5.69 -5.08
C ALA A 88 38.21 5.57 -3.93
N ALA A 89 38.03 4.59 -3.03
CA ALA A 89 38.95 4.25 -1.94
C ALA A 89 39.70 2.95 -2.29
#